data_AF-A0A645F1R5-F1
#
_entry.id   AF-A0A645F1R5-F1
#
_cell.length_a   1.000
_cell.length_b   1.000
_cell.length_c   1.000
_cell.angle_alpha   90.00
_cell.angle_beta   90.00
_cell.angle_gamma   90.00
#
_symmetry.space_group_name_H-M   'P 1'
#
loop_
_entity.id
_entity.type
_entity.pdbx_description
1 polymer ?
#
loop_
_entity_poly.entity_id
_entity_poly.type
_entity_poly.pdbx_seq_one_letter_code
_entity_poly.pdbx_strand_id
1 'polypeptide(L)'
;MMLYHCNFGYPLVDAGARLEAVAHEVLPKDAAAASGIADWAKLEGPQPNYAEQVFIHRIPADADGFARMALVNPAAKLKLTVAYDTRTLPLLNQWKQMGQGEYVVGLEPGNCVPTGQSDNEKRGLLRMLAPGEVVEFNLRIGVEELA
;
A
#
# COMPACT_ATOMS: atom_id res chain seq x y z
N MET A 1 8.09 13.36 7.64
CA MET A 1 7.69 12.17 6.86
C MET A 1 6.43 11.61 7.48
N MET A 2 5.48 11.15 6.68
CA MET A 2 4.23 10.54 7.13
C MET A 2 3.93 9.29 6.31
N LEU A 3 3.53 8.23 7.02
CA LEU A 3 3.10 6.97 6.46
C LEU A 3 2.00 6.39 7.36
N TYR A 4 0.84 6.12 6.79
CA TYR A 4 -0.27 5.49 7.49
C TYR A 4 -0.14 3.97 7.36
N HIS A 5 0.33 3.30 8.42
CA HIS A 5 0.65 1.87 8.39
C HIS A 5 -0.62 0.99 8.54
N CYS A 6 -1.47 0.96 7.52
CA CYS A 6 -2.72 0.22 7.54
C CYS A 6 -2.49 -1.25 7.13
N ASN A 7 -2.58 -2.16 8.11
CA ASN A 7 -2.29 -3.58 7.95
C ASN A 7 -3.57 -4.42 8.01
N PHE A 8 -3.73 -5.33 7.05
CA PHE A 8 -4.90 -6.19 6.90
C PHE A 8 -4.49 -7.67 6.87
N GLY A 9 -5.19 -8.50 7.63
CA GLY A 9 -4.99 -9.95 7.67
C GLY A 9 -6.29 -10.69 7.43
N TYR A 10 -6.40 -11.91 7.94
CA TYR A 10 -7.65 -12.67 7.93
C TYR A 10 -8.78 -11.89 8.64
N PRO A 11 -10.03 -11.90 8.13
CA PRO A 11 -10.54 -12.65 6.98
C PRO A 11 -10.41 -11.92 5.63
N LEU A 12 -9.85 -10.72 5.59
CA LEU A 12 -9.72 -9.94 4.35
C LEU A 12 -8.63 -10.50 3.43
N VAL A 13 -7.60 -11.12 4.00
CA VAL A 13 -6.48 -11.73 3.27
C VAL A 13 -6.56 -13.25 3.40
N ASP A 14 -6.56 -13.92 2.25
CA ASP A 14 -6.35 -15.36 2.06
C ASP A 14 -5.80 -15.63 0.64
N ALA A 15 -5.63 -16.91 0.27
CA ALA A 15 -5.09 -17.31 -1.03
C ALA A 15 -5.98 -16.98 -2.24
N GLY A 16 -7.24 -16.58 -2.02
CA GLY A 16 -8.17 -16.10 -3.03
C GLY A 16 -8.29 -14.58 -3.09
N ALA A 17 -7.68 -13.87 -2.14
CA ALA A 17 -7.67 -12.41 -2.10
C ALA A 17 -6.69 -11.81 -3.12
N ARG A 18 -6.98 -10.60 -3.59
CA ARG A 18 -6.14 -9.85 -4.52
C ARG A 18 -6.25 -8.35 -4.31
N LEU A 19 -5.26 -7.62 -4.79
CA LEU A 19 -5.29 -6.17 -4.85
C LEU A 19 -5.75 -5.69 -6.23
N GLU A 20 -6.50 -4.59 -6.24
CA GLU A 20 -6.99 -3.96 -7.47
C GLU A 20 -6.75 -2.45 -7.40
N ALA A 21 -6.21 -1.89 -8.49
CA ALA A 21 -6.07 -0.45 -8.71
C ALA A 21 -6.08 -0.18 -10.21
N VAL A 22 -6.32 1.07 -10.60
CA VAL A 22 -6.16 1.51 -12.00
C VAL A 22 -4.70 1.29 -12.46
N ALA A 23 -4.46 1.20 -13.77
CA ALA A 23 -3.09 1.03 -14.29
C ALA A 23 -2.17 2.18 -13.82
N HIS A 24 -0.99 1.83 -13.30
CA HIS A 24 -0.05 2.77 -12.70
C HIS A 24 1.37 2.18 -12.65
N GLU A 25 2.35 3.01 -12.25
CA GLU A 25 3.72 2.56 -12.03
C GLU A 25 3.85 1.83 -10.68
N VAL A 26 4.52 0.68 -10.70
CA VAL A 26 4.87 -0.12 -9.52
C VAL A 26 6.38 -0.30 -9.50
N LEU A 27 7.02 0.05 -8.38
CA LEU A 27 8.45 -0.08 -8.19
C LEU A 27 8.74 -1.03 -7.03
N PRO A 28 9.69 -1.96 -7.16
CA PRO A 28 10.08 -2.81 -6.04
C PRO A 28 11.01 -2.04 -5.10
N LYS A 29 10.91 -2.26 -3.78
CA LYS A 29 11.84 -1.67 -2.80
C LYS A 29 13.26 -2.21 -2.97
N ASP A 30 13.39 -3.50 -3.26
CA ASP A 30 14.66 -4.23 -3.31
C ASP A 30 14.58 -5.46 -4.24
N ALA A 31 15.63 -6.29 -4.22
CA ALA A 31 15.73 -7.51 -5.04
C ALA A 31 14.68 -8.58 -4.67
N ALA A 32 14.28 -8.66 -3.39
CA ALA A 32 13.26 -9.61 -2.95
C ALA A 32 11.89 -9.19 -3.50
N ALA A 33 11.55 -7.90 -3.46
CA ALA A 33 10.34 -7.39 -4.11
C ALA A 33 10.42 -7.49 -5.64
N ALA A 34 11.59 -7.25 -6.25
CA ALA A 34 11.75 -7.29 -7.69
C ALA A 34 11.43 -8.66 -8.31
N SER A 35 11.67 -9.76 -7.58
CA SER A 35 11.31 -11.10 -8.03
C SER A 35 9.80 -11.36 -8.06
N GLY A 36 9.03 -10.64 -7.24
CA GLY A 36 7.57 -10.77 -7.14
C GLY A 36 6.79 -9.69 -7.88
N ILE A 37 7.45 -8.78 -8.60
CA ILE A 37 6.78 -7.61 -9.20
C ILE A 37 5.72 -7.97 -10.22
N ALA A 38 5.84 -9.09 -10.94
CA ALA A 38 4.80 -9.54 -11.87
C ALA A 38 3.49 -9.93 -11.16
N ASP A 39 3.59 -10.32 -9.89
CA ASP A 39 2.50 -10.85 -9.07
C ASP A 39 2.23 -9.98 -7.84
N TRP A 40 2.59 -8.68 -7.88
CA TRP A 40 2.40 -7.76 -6.74
C TRP A 40 0.96 -7.75 -6.23
N ALA A 41 -0.02 -7.89 -7.14
CA ALA A 41 -1.44 -7.84 -6.83
C ALA A 41 -2.01 -9.16 -6.28
N LYS A 42 -1.33 -10.28 -6.49
CA LYS A 42 -1.81 -11.60 -6.06
C LYS A 42 -1.37 -11.87 -4.62
N LEU A 43 -2.25 -12.46 -3.81
CA LEU A 43 -1.94 -12.84 -2.43
C LEU A 43 -1.94 -14.37 -2.34
N GLU A 44 -0.79 -14.95 -1.99
CA GLU A 44 -0.65 -16.39 -1.76
C GLU A 44 -1.18 -16.78 -0.38
N GLY A 45 -1.44 -18.06 -0.14
CA GLY A 45 -1.64 -18.55 1.23
C GLY A 45 -0.34 -18.47 2.07
N PRO A 46 -0.40 -18.70 3.39
CA PRO A 46 0.78 -18.63 4.26
C PRO A 46 1.93 -19.54 3.79
N GLN A 47 3.11 -18.95 3.57
CA GLN A 47 4.33 -19.60 3.09
C GLN A 47 5.37 -19.71 4.21
N PRO A 48 6.09 -20.85 4.33
CA PRO A 48 7.22 -20.95 5.25
C PRO A 48 8.39 -20.09 4.73
N ASN A 49 9.10 -19.41 5.63
CA ASN A 49 10.29 -18.60 5.33
C ASN A 49 10.06 -17.51 4.26
N TYR A 50 8.86 -16.91 4.22
CA TYR A 50 8.56 -15.85 3.26
C TYR A 50 9.42 -14.61 3.54
N ALA A 51 10.19 -14.18 2.55
CA ALA A 51 10.83 -12.87 2.57
C ALA A 51 9.80 -11.82 2.19
N GLU A 52 9.56 -10.84 3.06
CA GLU A 52 8.64 -9.75 2.75
C GLU A 52 8.96 -9.08 1.42
N GLN A 53 7.92 -8.59 0.75
CA GLN A 53 8.05 -7.83 -0.47
C GLN A 53 7.37 -6.48 -0.28
N VAL A 54 8.10 -5.39 -0.53
CA VAL A 54 7.53 -4.05 -0.49
C VAL A 54 7.51 -3.45 -1.89
N PHE A 55 6.32 -3.02 -2.32
CA PHE A 55 6.10 -2.36 -3.61
C PHE A 55 5.66 -0.92 -3.39
N ILE A 56 6.20 0.00 -4.18
CA ILE A 56 5.87 1.42 -4.15
C ILE A 56 5.00 1.73 -5.35
N HIS A 57 3.80 2.23 -5.08
CA HIS A 57 2.78 2.52 -6.08
C HIS A 57 2.63 4.03 -6.27
N ARG A 58 2.63 4.47 -7.54
CA ARG A 58 2.27 5.85 -7.93
C ARG A 58 0.92 5.86 -8.64
N ILE A 59 -0.12 5.57 -7.88
CA ILE A 59 -1.50 5.50 -8.39
C ILE A 59 -1.99 6.93 -8.70
N PRO A 60 -2.50 7.21 -9.90
CA PRO A 60 -3.07 8.51 -10.21
C PRO A 60 -4.34 8.76 -9.39
N ALA A 61 -4.56 10.00 -8.98
CA ALA A 61 -5.81 10.41 -8.36
C ALA A 61 -6.98 10.35 -9.34
N ASP A 62 -8.16 9.99 -8.84
CA ASP A 62 -9.43 10.14 -9.56
C ASP A 62 -9.96 11.59 -9.49
N ALA A 63 -11.17 11.81 -10.00
CA ALA A 63 -11.78 13.15 -10.07
C ALA A 63 -11.99 13.84 -8.71
N ASP A 64 -12.05 13.11 -7.59
CA ASP A 64 -12.17 13.67 -6.24
C ASP A 64 -10.81 13.97 -5.57
N GLY A 65 -9.70 13.72 -6.27
CA GLY A 65 -8.33 13.96 -5.81
C GLY A 65 -7.71 12.78 -5.04
N PHE A 66 -8.43 11.66 -4.90
CA PHE A 66 -7.92 10.49 -4.19
C PHE A 66 -7.40 9.42 -5.16
N ALA A 67 -6.26 8.83 -4.82
CA ALA A 67 -5.84 7.55 -5.37
C ALA A 67 -6.45 6.41 -4.54
N ARG A 68 -6.67 5.25 -5.16
CA ARG A 68 -7.34 4.11 -4.50
C ARG A 68 -6.67 2.78 -4.81
N MET A 69 -6.57 1.93 -3.79
CA MET A 69 -6.29 0.51 -3.95
C MET A 69 -7.32 -0.28 -3.13
N ALA A 70 -7.85 -1.33 -3.75
CA ALA A 70 -8.80 -2.24 -3.12
C ALA A 70 -8.14 -3.58 -2.80
N LEU A 71 -8.47 -4.15 -1.64
CA LEU A 71 -8.26 -5.55 -1.29
C LEU A 71 -9.60 -6.27 -1.44
N VAL A 72 -9.66 -7.20 -2.39
CA VAL A 72 -10.88 -7.93 -2.76
C VAL A 72 -10.72 -9.38 -2.35
N ASN A 73 -11.65 -9.88 -1.53
CA ASN A 73 -11.74 -11.29 -1.17
C ASN A 73 -13.14 -11.85 -1.52
N PRO A 74 -13.23 -12.66 -2.59
CA PRO A 74 -14.49 -13.31 -2.98
C PRO A 74 -15.04 -14.29 -1.95
N ALA A 75 -14.18 -15.04 -1.24
CA ALA A 75 -14.61 -16.03 -0.25
C ALA A 75 -15.21 -15.37 0.98
N ALA A 76 -14.62 -14.26 1.43
CA ALA A 76 -15.17 -13.43 2.49
C ALA A 76 -16.37 -12.57 2.04
N LYS A 77 -16.61 -12.45 0.72
CA LYS A 77 -17.56 -11.52 0.11
C LYS A 77 -17.31 -10.06 0.52
N LEU A 78 -16.04 -9.67 0.64
CA LEU A 78 -15.67 -8.33 1.08
C LEU A 78 -14.72 -7.67 0.08
N LYS A 79 -14.89 -6.36 -0.06
CA LYS A 79 -13.92 -5.47 -0.68
C LYS A 79 -13.61 -4.33 0.27
N LEU A 80 -12.35 -4.24 0.69
CA LEU A 80 -11.81 -3.11 1.43
C LEU A 80 -11.14 -2.15 0.44
N THR A 81 -11.38 -0.85 0.55
CA THR A 81 -10.71 0.16 -0.26
C THR A 81 -9.98 1.16 0.63
N VAL A 82 -8.70 1.35 0.37
CA VAL A 82 -7.90 2.46 0.93
C VAL A 82 -7.82 3.55 -0.13
N ALA A 83 -8.34 4.73 0.19
CA ALA A 83 -8.27 5.91 -0.65
C ALA A 83 -7.52 7.03 0.05
N TYR A 84 -6.60 7.69 -0.64
CA TYR A 84 -5.73 8.70 -0.05
C TYR A 84 -5.53 9.92 -0.95
N ASP A 85 -5.44 11.10 -0.35
CA ASP A 85 -5.23 12.36 -1.06
C ASP A 85 -3.79 12.49 -1.55
N THR A 86 -3.62 12.40 -2.87
CA THR A 86 -2.28 12.37 -3.51
C THR A 86 -1.50 13.67 -3.36
N ARG A 87 -2.16 14.79 -3.03
CA ARG A 87 -1.50 16.09 -2.84
C ARG A 87 -0.60 16.09 -1.61
N THR A 88 -0.96 15.32 -0.58
CA THR A 88 -0.18 15.20 0.66
C THR A 88 0.40 13.81 0.89
N LEU A 89 -0.16 12.78 0.26
CA LEU A 89 0.28 11.39 0.30
C LEU A 89 0.49 10.86 -1.14
N PRO A 90 1.57 11.22 -1.84
CA PRO A 90 1.75 10.87 -3.26
C PRO A 90 2.05 9.39 -3.53
N LEU A 91 2.33 8.58 -2.51
CA LEU A 91 2.75 7.18 -2.63
C LEU A 91 1.82 6.26 -1.83
N LEU A 92 1.67 5.02 -2.30
CA LEU A 92 1.21 3.90 -1.48
C LEU A 92 2.32 2.87 -1.40
N ASN A 93 2.74 2.52 -0.18
CA ASN A 93 3.68 1.41 0.04
C ASN A 93 2.84 0.16 0.33
N GLN A 94 2.93 -0.84 -0.53
CA GLN A 94 2.35 -2.14 -0.30
C GLN A 94 3.38 -3.02 0.42
N TRP A 95 3.10 -3.40 1.67
CA TRP A 95 3.87 -4.42 2.36
C TRP A 95 3.18 -5.78 2.22
N LYS A 96 3.75 -6.67 1.40
CA LYS A 96 3.25 -8.03 1.19
C LYS A 96 4.08 -8.98 2.05
N GLN A 97 3.48 -9.51 3.12
CA GLN A 97 4.11 -10.47 4.02
C GLN A 97 3.23 -11.71 4.15
N MET A 98 3.53 -12.73 3.35
CA MET A 98 2.76 -13.96 3.26
C MET A 98 3.31 -15.07 4.18
N GLY A 99 4.09 -14.73 5.20
CA GLY A 99 4.73 -15.67 6.10
C GLY A 99 3.75 -16.42 7.01
N GLN A 100 4.09 -17.66 7.38
CA GLN A 100 3.41 -18.37 8.46
C GLN A 100 3.64 -17.65 9.80
N GLY A 101 2.57 -17.37 10.54
CA GLY A 101 2.62 -16.58 11.79
C GLY A 101 2.64 -15.07 11.58
N GLU A 102 2.96 -14.61 10.37
CA GLU A 102 3.03 -13.20 9.96
C GLU A 102 2.34 -13.06 8.59
N TYR A 103 1.03 -13.32 8.55
CA TYR A 103 0.25 -13.32 7.31
C TYR A 103 -0.59 -12.05 7.18
N VAL A 104 -0.05 -11.05 6.48
CA VAL A 104 -0.55 -9.67 6.49
C VAL A 104 -0.21 -8.91 5.20
N VAL A 105 -1.08 -7.98 4.81
CA VAL A 105 -0.83 -7.00 3.76
C VAL A 105 -0.97 -5.59 4.33
N GLY A 106 0.09 -4.80 4.23
CA GLY A 106 0.05 -3.35 4.45
C GLY A 106 -0.34 -2.62 3.17
N LEU A 107 -1.34 -1.73 3.26
CA LEU A 107 -1.62 -0.72 2.23
C LEU A 107 -1.37 0.64 2.85
N GLU A 108 -0.21 1.22 2.58
CA GLU A 108 0.36 2.26 3.44
C GLU A 108 0.57 3.58 2.69
N PRO A 109 -0.48 4.42 2.55
CA PRO A 109 -0.35 5.76 2.01
C PRO A 109 0.69 6.59 2.75
N GLY A 110 1.56 7.27 2.00
CA GLY A 110 2.64 8.03 2.57
C GLY A 110 3.20 9.10 1.63
N ASN A 111 4.03 9.97 2.19
CA ASN A 111 4.89 10.88 1.42
C ASN A 111 6.34 10.43 1.36
N CYS A 112 6.60 9.20 1.78
CA CYS A 112 7.92 8.62 1.85
C CYS A 112 7.88 7.13 1.54
N VAL A 113 9.06 6.57 1.28
CA VAL A 113 9.31 5.13 1.22
C VAL A 113 9.93 4.64 2.54
N PRO A 114 9.71 3.39 2.97
CA PRO A 114 10.22 2.87 4.24
C PRO A 114 11.72 2.49 4.16
N THR A 115 12.57 3.43 3.75
CA THR A 115 14.04 3.27 3.63
C THR A 115 14.83 4.24 4.52
N GLY A 116 14.15 4.90 5.47
CA GLY A 116 14.76 5.89 6.35
C GLY A 116 14.90 7.30 5.73
N GLN A 117 15.14 8.29 6.59
CA GLN A 117 15.08 9.71 6.22
C GLN A 117 16.14 10.11 5.20
N SER A 118 17.40 9.71 5.38
CA SER A 118 18.50 10.11 4.49
C SER A 118 18.31 9.62 3.05
N ASP A 119 17.72 8.45 2.86
CA ASP A 119 17.43 7.96 1.51
C ASP A 119 16.22 8.66 0.89
N ASN A 120 15.21 9.01 1.70
CA ASN A 120 14.11 9.85 1.24
C ASN A 120 14.56 11.28 0.90
N GLU A 121 15.56 11.83 1.59
CA GLU A 121 16.20 13.11 1.28
C GLU A 121 16.86 13.06 -0.09
N LYS A 122 17.71 12.05 -0.36
CA LYS A 122 18.35 11.86 -1.67
C LYS A 122 17.34 11.70 -2.80
N ARG A 123 16.16 11.14 -2.51
CA ARG A 123 15.05 10.98 -3.47
C ARG A 123 14.19 12.24 -3.63
N GLY A 124 14.44 13.30 -2.86
CA GLY A 124 13.64 14.53 -2.89
C GLY A 124 12.22 14.36 -2.34
N LEU A 125 11.97 13.34 -1.51
CA LEU A 125 10.64 13.04 -0.96
C LEU A 125 10.35 13.78 0.35
N LEU A 126 11.36 14.36 0.98
CA LEU A 126 11.16 15.06 2.25
C LEU A 126 10.38 16.36 2.05
N ARG A 127 9.25 16.47 2.76
CA ARG A 127 8.52 17.72 2.92
C ARG A 127 8.99 18.44 4.18
N MET A 128 9.56 19.63 3.98
CA MET A 128 9.88 20.57 5.07
C MET A 128 8.70 21.51 5.28
N LEU A 129 8.38 21.82 6.54
CA LEU A 129 7.32 22.76 6.90
C LEU A 129 7.93 24.05 7.45
N ALA A 130 7.41 25.18 6.98
CA ALA A 130 7.77 26.48 7.53
C ALA A 130 7.15 26.69 8.94
N PRO A 131 7.66 27.63 9.76
CA PRO A 131 7.03 27.99 11.02
C PRO A 131 5.56 28.40 10.81
N GLY A 132 4.64 27.70 11.49
CA GLY A 132 3.20 27.93 11.37
C GLY A 132 2.53 27.30 10.15
N GLU A 133 3.27 26.64 9.26
CA GLU A 133 2.67 25.87 8.16
C GLU A 133 1.94 24.63 8.72
N VAL A 134 0.74 24.37 8.20
CA VAL A 134 -0.07 23.21 8.53
C VAL A 134 -0.25 22.35 7.29
N VAL A 135 -0.20 21.03 7.48
CA VAL A 135 -0.49 20.05 6.45
C VAL A 135 -1.59 19.12 6.93
N GLU A 136 -2.61 18.97 6.10
CA GLU A 136 -3.70 18.03 6.35
C GLU A 136 -3.50 16.78 5.49
N PHE A 137 -3.65 15.62 6.13
CA PHE A 137 -3.58 14.32 5.48
C PHE A 137 -4.96 13.68 5.51
N ASN A 138 -5.46 13.30 4.35
CA ASN A 138 -6.80 12.74 4.20
C ASN A 138 -6.70 11.29 3.71
N LEU A 139 -7.31 10.40 4.48
CA LEU A 139 -7.38 8.97 4.24
C LEU A 139 -8.83 8.52 4.42
N ARG A 140 -9.31 7.64 3.55
CA ARG A 140 -10.60 6.96 3.69
C ARG A 140 -10.37 5.46 3.59
N ILE A 141 -10.90 4.72 4.56
CA ILE A 141 -10.94 3.26 4.53
C ILE A 141 -12.41 2.88 4.51
N GLY A 142 -12.83 2.21 3.44
CA GLY A 142 -14.20 1.73 3.26
C GLY A 142 -14.22 0.21 3.11
N VAL A 143 -15.30 -0.42 3.55
CA VAL A 143 -15.56 -1.84 3.35
C VAL A 143 -16.95 -1.98 2.75
N GLU A 144 -17.07 -2.78 1.70
CA GLU A 144 -18.35 -3.11 1.05
C GLU A 144 -18.48 -4.63 0.86
N GLU A 145 -19.72 -5.11 0.91
CA GLU A 145 -20.05 -6.49 0.58
C GLU A 145 -20.04 -6.70 -0.94
N LEU A 146 -19.50 -7.83 -1.38
CA LEU A 146 -19.60 -8.26 -2.78
C LEU A 146 -20.95 -8.92 -3.01
N ALA A 147 -21.57 -8.61 -4.15
CA ALA A 147 -22.83 -9.20 -4.59
C ALA A 147 -22.71 -10.70 -4.88
#